data_AF-A0A238UP35-F1
#
_entry.id   AF-A0A238UP35-F1
#
_cell.length_a   1.000
_cell.length_b   1.000
_cell.length_c   1.000
_cell.angle_alpha   90.00
_cell.angle_beta   90.00
_cell.angle_gamma   90.00
#
_symmetry.space_group_name_H-M   'P 1'
#
loop_
_entity.id
_entity.type
_entity.pdbx_description
1 polymer ?
#
loop_
_entity_poly.entity_id
_entity_poly.type
_entity_poly.pdbx_seq_one_letter_code
_entity_poly.pdbx_strand_id
1 'polypeptide(L)'
;MNFDNYKIIPNYKTNKTDLFLADEEDILACEKTLNIVFDEDYKEYVSTYGSGILGGTYVRIYLPETIILTLSEWKSRIAEYWFWDEGAAVLTKDEVLNAVRIGDTYDGDEIILLKNECFILPRHSEMIYKAGNTLEETINWLCSSGILTEAFSEREFEPFDPTDLS
;
A
#
# COMPACT_ATOMS: atom_id res chain seq x y z
N MET A 1 13.84 -7.03 0.12
CA MET A 1 13.14 -6.89 -1.18
C MET A 1 14.12 -6.90 -2.36
N ASN A 2 13.78 -7.45 -3.53
CA ASN A 2 14.68 -7.46 -4.70
C ASN A 2 14.53 -6.20 -5.57
N PHE A 3 15.32 -5.17 -5.25
CA PHE A 3 15.28 -3.85 -5.88
C PHE A 3 15.83 -3.78 -7.31
N ASP A 4 16.63 -4.76 -7.73
CA ASP A 4 17.16 -4.82 -9.11
C ASP A 4 16.03 -4.91 -10.14
N ASN A 5 14.83 -5.26 -9.70
CA ASN A 5 13.66 -5.36 -10.55
C ASN A 5 12.99 -4.01 -10.83
N TYR A 6 13.21 -2.98 -10.00
CA TYR A 6 12.47 -1.73 -10.16
C TYR A 6 13.29 -0.63 -10.84
N LYS A 7 12.74 -0.13 -11.94
CA LYS A 7 13.35 0.94 -12.74
C LYS A 7 12.64 2.26 -12.46
N ILE A 8 13.37 3.23 -11.92
CA ILE A 8 12.84 4.58 -11.74
C ILE A 8 12.65 5.23 -13.12
N ILE A 9 11.46 5.74 -13.39
CA ILE A 9 11.12 6.49 -14.59
C ILE A 9 10.71 7.93 -14.23
N PRO A 10 10.84 8.90 -15.16
CA PRO A 10 10.39 10.26 -14.89
C PRO A 10 8.87 10.33 -14.69
N ASN A 11 8.44 11.16 -13.74
CA ASN A 11 7.05 11.50 -13.54
C ASN A 11 6.42 12.09 -14.82
N TYR A 12 5.25 11.62 -15.23
CA TYR A 12 4.65 12.01 -16.51
C TYR A 12 4.26 13.49 -16.58
N LYS A 13 3.99 14.14 -15.43
CA LYS A 13 3.63 15.56 -15.34
C LYS A 13 4.87 16.46 -15.26
N THR A 14 5.82 16.11 -14.40
CA THR A 14 6.96 17.00 -14.07
C THR A 14 8.22 16.67 -14.87
N ASN A 15 8.29 15.48 -15.47
CA ASN A 15 9.45 14.94 -16.17
C ASN A 15 10.70 14.83 -15.27
N LYS A 16 10.48 14.68 -13.95
CA LYS A 16 11.53 14.55 -12.94
C LYS A 16 11.52 13.17 -12.30
N THR A 17 12.65 12.81 -11.68
CA THR A 17 12.84 11.56 -10.93
C THR A 17 13.19 11.83 -9.47
N ASP A 18 12.79 12.99 -8.94
CA ASP A 18 13.02 13.33 -7.53
C ASP A 18 12.25 12.34 -6.64
N LEU A 19 12.95 11.72 -5.69
CA LEU A 19 12.35 10.77 -4.75
C LEU A 19 11.96 11.49 -3.45
N PHE A 20 10.82 11.10 -2.89
CA PHE A 20 10.29 11.63 -1.63
C PHE A 20 10.27 10.49 -0.62
N LEU A 21 11.33 10.41 0.18
CA LEU A 21 11.65 9.27 1.02
C LEU A 21 11.20 9.49 2.46
N ALA A 22 10.97 8.41 3.20
CA ALA A 22 10.83 8.45 4.65
C ALA A 22 12.16 8.06 5.32
N ASP A 23 12.48 8.74 6.41
CA ASP A 23 13.63 8.39 7.23
C ASP A 23 13.26 7.39 8.35
N GLU A 24 14.26 6.92 9.08
CA GLU A 24 14.07 5.96 10.17
C GLU A 24 13.22 6.56 11.31
N GLU A 25 13.33 7.87 11.56
CA GLU A 25 12.57 8.53 12.62
C GLU A 25 11.08 8.58 12.28
N ASP A 26 10.72 8.87 11.02
CA ASP A 26 9.35 8.86 10.51
C ASP A 26 8.70 7.47 10.65
N ILE A 27 9.43 6.42 10.28
CA ILE A 27 8.98 5.03 10.36
C ILE A 27 8.73 4.64 11.82
N LEU A 28 9.71 4.87 12.70
CA LEU A 28 9.60 4.53 14.13
C LEU A 28 8.48 5.33 14.82
N ALA A 29 8.30 6.60 14.45
CA ALA A 29 7.21 7.43 14.96
C ALA A 29 5.85 6.86 14.56
N CYS A 30 5.69 6.39 13.31
CA CYS A 30 4.48 5.76 12.83
C CYS A 30 4.19 4.42 13.51
N GLU A 31 5.19 3.52 13.60
CA GLU A 31 5.08 2.26 14.32
C GLU A 31 4.62 2.47 15.77
N LYS A 32 5.23 3.43 16.46
CA LYS A 32 4.87 3.78 17.85
C LYS A 32 3.47 4.39 17.96
N THR A 33 3.10 5.28 17.04
CA THR A 33 1.81 5.98 17.06
C THR A 33 0.66 5.02 16.80
N LEU A 34 0.84 4.09 15.86
CA LEU A 34 -0.18 3.13 15.44
C LEU A 34 -0.10 1.80 16.19
N ASN A 35 0.94 1.60 17.00
CA ASN A 35 1.24 0.35 17.70
C ASN A 35 1.29 -0.86 16.74
N ILE A 36 2.06 -0.69 15.67
CA ILE A 36 2.32 -1.70 14.63
C ILE A 36 3.82 -1.90 14.47
N VAL A 37 4.21 -2.92 13.71
CA VAL A 37 5.58 -3.11 13.24
C VAL A 37 5.51 -3.34 11.73
N PHE A 38 6.22 -2.52 10.97
CA PHE A 38 6.39 -2.74 9.54
C PHE A 38 7.40 -3.86 9.31
N ASP A 39 7.20 -4.63 8.26
CA ASP A 39 8.21 -5.56 7.79
C ASP A 39 9.40 -4.81 7.17
N GLU A 40 10.54 -5.50 7.05
CA GLU A 40 11.75 -4.88 6.52
C GLU A 40 11.61 -4.45 5.05
N ASP A 41 10.79 -5.13 4.24
CA ASP A 41 10.60 -4.72 2.84
C ASP A 41 9.85 -3.38 2.77
N TYR A 42 8.89 -3.11 3.66
CA TYR A 42 8.25 -1.79 3.74
C TYR A 42 9.25 -0.69 4.09
N LYS A 43 10.07 -0.91 5.12
CA LYS A 43 11.07 0.08 5.56
C LYS A 43 12.06 0.38 4.45
N GLU A 44 12.57 -0.67 3.81
CA GLU A 44 13.51 -0.55 2.69
C GLU A 44 12.87 0.16 1.49
N TYR A 45 11.60 -0.13 1.19
CA TYR A 45 10.85 0.52 0.11
C TYR A 45 10.69 2.03 0.33
N VAL A 46 10.21 2.45 1.50
CA VAL A 46 9.92 3.87 1.75
C VAL A 46 11.20 4.71 1.91
N SER A 47 12.31 4.10 2.33
CA SER A 47 13.60 4.78 2.42
C SER A 47 14.41 4.75 1.12
N THR A 48 14.07 3.88 0.15
CA THR A 48 14.77 3.77 -1.14
C THR A 48 14.01 4.41 -2.30
N TYR A 49 12.69 4.24 -2.37
CA TYR A 49 11.82 4.80 -3.42
C TYR A 49 10.85 5.84 -2.90
N GLY A 50 10.25 5.57 -1.74
CA GLY A 50 9.32 6.49 -1.11
C GLY A 50 8.01 6.66 -1.88
N SER A 51 7.54 7.91 -2.00
CA SER A 51 6.26 8.25 -2.62
C SER A 51 6.30 8.11 -4.15
N GLY A 52 5.47 7.21 -4.69
CA GLY A 52 5.36 6.97 -6.13
C GLY A 52 4.36 5.87 -6.48
N ILE A 53 4.20 5.64 -7.78
CA ILE A 53 3.38 4.55 -8.32
C ILE A 53 4.29 3.49 -8.93
N LEU A 54 4.06 2.24 -8.54
CA LEU A 54 4.79 1.08 -8.98
C LEU A 54 4.02 0.27 -10.03
N GLY A 55 4.74 -0.29 -10.99
CA GLY A 55 4.19 -1.20 -12.00
C GLY A 55 3.47 -0.48 -13.13
N GLY A 56 4.01 0.65 -13.59
CA GLY A 56 3.47 1.35 -14.76
C GLY A 56 2.09 1.97 -14.54
N THR A 57 1.79 2.42 -13.31
CA THR A 57 0.53 3.04 -12.80
C THR A 57 -0.38 2.15 -11.92
N TYR A 58 0.09 1.04 -11.34
CA TYR A 58 -0.81 0.15 -10.59
C TYR A 58 -0.81 0.35 -9.07
N VAL A 59 0.33 0.26 -8.37
CA VAL A 59 0.38 0.17 -6.89
C VAL A 59 0.98 1.42 -6.27
N ARG A 60 0.35 1.95 -5.22
CA ARG A 60 0.90 3.03 -4.38
C ARG A 60 1.07 2.54 -2.96
N ILE A 61 2.29 2.65 -2.43
CA ILE A 61 2.58 2.41 -1.03
C ILE A 61 2.71 3.77 -0.34
N TYR A 62 2.02 3.93 0.78
CA TYR A 62 1.97 5.19 1.49
C TYR A 62 3.17 5.36 2.40
N LEU A 63 3.69 6.59 2.43
CA LEU A 63 4.68 7.00 3.42
C LEU A 63 4.06 7.02 4.84
N PRO A 64 4.88 6.86 5.89
CA PRO A 64 4.43 6.91 7.28
C PRO A 64 3.55 8.11 7.61
N GLU A 65 3.92 9.31 7.14
CA GLU A 65 3.13 10.54 7.33
C GLU A 65 1.75 10.44 6.69
N THR A 66 1.67 9.99 5.43
CA THR A 66 0.40 9.81 4.70
C THR A 66 -0.52 8.81 5.40
N ILE A 67 0.04 7.73 5.95
CA ILE A 67 -0.72 6.74 6.73
C ILE A 67 -1.34 7.42 7.94
N ILE A 68 -0.55 8.13 8.75
CA ILE A 68 -1.04 8.81 9.97
C ILE A 68 -2.14 9.82 9.64
N LEU A 69 -1.91 10.67 8.63
CA LEU A 69 -2.84 11.74 8.27
C LEU A 69 -4.19 11.22 7.77
N THR A 70 -4.20 10.11 7.02
CA THR A 70 -5.41 9.62 6.35
C THR A 70 -6.14 8.50 7.11
N LEU A 71 -5.52 7.90 8.13
CA LEU A 71 -6.07 6.71 8.79
C LEU A 71 -7.44 6.94 9.44
N SER A 72 -7.63 8.07 10.13
CA SER A 72 -8.89 8.35 10.83
C SER A 72 -10.07 8.49 9.88
N GLU A 73 -9.88 9.20 8.77
CA GLU A 73 -10.89 9.36 7.72
C GLU A 73 -11.18 8.01 7.07
N TRP A 74 -10.14 7.25 6.74
CA TRP A 74 -10.28 5.92 6.18
C TRP A 74 -11.10 4.99 7.08
N LYS A 75 -10.78 4.92 8.38
CA LYS A 75 -11.54 4.11 9.35
C LYS A 75 -12.99 4.58 9.47
N SER A 76 -13.24 5.88 9.44
CA SER A 76 -14.61 6.43 9.48
C SER A 76 -15.41 5.99 8.26
N ARG A 77 -14.81 6.04 7.07
CA ARG A 77 -15.43 5.56 5.83
C ARG A 77 -15.71 4.06 5.89
N ILE A 78 -14.79 3.23 6.39
CA ILE A 78 -15.01 1.77 6.54
C ILE A 78 -16.13 1.47 7.56
N ALA A 79 -16.21 2.25 8.64
CA ALA A 79 -17.25 2.11 9.65
C ALA A 79 -18.64 2.43 9.07
N GLU A 80 -18.75 3.50 8.28
CA GLU A 80 -19.99 3.94 7.65
C GLU A 80 -20.38 3.09 6.44
N TYR A 81 -19.41 2.75 5.59
CA TYR A 81 -19.58 2.07 4.31
C TYR A 81 -18.74 0.79 4.27
N TRP A 82 -19.40 -0.35 4.48
CA TRP A 82 -18.79 -1.67 4.46
C TRP A 82 -19.30 -2.47 3.26
N PHE A 83 -18.38 -3.07 2.51
CA PHE A 83 -18.67 -3.75 1.23
C PHE A 83 -18.10 -5.17 1.12
N TRP A 84 -17.43 -5.70 2.14
CA TRP A 84 -16.68 -6.96 2.04
C TRP A 84 -17.29 -8.10 2.87
N ASP A 85 -18.60 -8.28 2.75
CA ASP A 85 -19.34 -9.29 3.54
C ASP A 85 -18.97 -10.71 3.13
N GLU A 86 -18.74 -10.97 1.84
CA GLU A 86 -18.28 -12.30 1.36
C GLU A 86 -16.88 -12.67 1.87
N GLY A 87 -16.04 -11.67 2.15
CA GLY A 87 -14.69 -11.82 2.72
C GLY A 87 -14.64 -12.05 4.23
N ALA A 88 -15.78 -12.10 4.93
CA ALA A 88 -15.83 -12.19 6.40
C ALA A 88 -15.16 -13.44 7.00
N ALA A 89 -14.99 -14.50 6.20
CA ALA A 89 -14.26 -15.70 6.61
C ALA A 89 -12.73 -15.49 6.69
N VAL A 90 -12.22 -14.44 6.03
CA VAL A 90 -10.81 -14.04 6.03
C VAL A 90 -10.57 -12.96 7.08
N LEU A 91 -11.34 -11.88 7.04
CA LEU A 91 -11.33 -10.81 8.04
C LEU A 91 -12.74 -10.28 8.27
N THR A 92 -13.09 -10.11 9.54
CA THR A 92 -14.32 -9.41 9.92
C THR A 92 -14.16 -7.89 9.78
N LYS A 93 -15.29 -7.16 9.68
CA LYS A 93 -15.30 -5.69 9.70
C LYS A 93 -14.55 -5.11 10.90
N ASP A 94 -14.73 -5.70 12.07
CA ASP A 94 -14.05 -5.25 13.30
C ASP A 94 -12.54 -5.46 13.21
N GLU A 95 -12.07 -6.53 12.58
CA GLU A 95 -10.65 -6.74 12.34
C GLU A 95 -10.08 -5.73 11.33
N VAL A 96 -10.82 -5.42 10.26
CA VAL A 96 -10.42 -4.38 9.30
C VAL A 96 -10.36 -2.99 9.95
N LEU A 97 -11.29 -2.66 10.84
CA LEU A 97 -11.26 -1.40 11.60
C LEU A 97 -10.06 -1.31 12.57
N ASN A 98 -9.48 -2.45 12.95
CA ASN A 98 -8.24 -2.53 13.73
C ASN A 98 -6.97 -2.53 12.85
N ALA A 99 -7.11 -2.67 11.54
CA ALA A 99 -5.99 -2.64 10.61
C ALA A 99 -5.51 -1.21 10.32
N VAL A 100 -4.40 -1.12 9.59
CA VAL A 100 -3.83 0.12 9.06
C VAL A 100 -3.77 0.02 7.54
N ARG A 101 -4.35 0.99 6.83
CA ARG A 101 -4.20 1.08 5.37
C ARG A 101 -2.81 1.62 5.04
N ILE A 102 -2.01 0.83 4.34
CA ILE A 102 -0.61 1.13 4.01
C ILE A 102 -0.39 1.44 2.52
N GLY A 103 -1.44 1.32 1.71
CA GLY A 103 -1.36 1.60 0.29
C GLY A 103 -2.68 1.30 -0.41
N ASP A 104 -2.67 1.50 -1.72
CA ASP A 104 -3.78 1.16 -2.60
C ASP A 104 -3.29 0.86 -4.02
N THR A 105 -4.23 0.45 -4.87
CA THR A 105 -4.05 0.43 -6.32
C THR A 105 -4.67 1.67 -6.94
N TYR A 106 -4.25 2.03 -8.15
CA TYR A 106 -4.87 3.10 -8.93
C TYR A 106 -6.35 2.84 -9.20
N ASP A 107 -6.75 1.57 -9.31
CA ASP A 107 -8.15 1.19 -9.48
C ASP A 107 -8.94 1.29 -8.16
N GLY A 108 -8.27 1.46 -7.02
CA GLY A 108 -8.88 1.73 -5.71
C GLY A 108 -9.00 0.50 -4.81
N ASP A 109 -8.30 -0.59 -5.10
CA ASP A 109 -8.12 -1.69 -4.15
C ASP A 109 -7.23 -1.23 -3.00
N GLU A 110 -7.52 -1.62 -1.77
CA GLU A 110 -6.82 -1.10 -0.60
C GLU A 110 -5.93 -2.17 0.02
N ILE A 111 -4.72 -1.77 0.38
CA ILE A 111 -3.73 -2.64 1.02
C ILE A 111 -3.75 -2.33 2.51
N ILE A 112 -4.12 -3.29 3.33
CA ILE A 112 -4.18 -3.14 4.79
C ILE A 112 -3.19 -4.08 5.48
N LEU A 113 -2.61 -3.59 6.57
CA LEU A 113 -1.72 -4.33 7.45
C LEU A 113 -2.45 -4.63 8.77
N LEU A 114 -2.47 -5.90 9.16
CA LEU A 114 -3.00 -6.36 10.44
C LEU A 114 -2.12 -7.48 10.98
N LYS A 115 -1.57 -7.32 12.19
CA LYS A 115 -0.72 -8.34 12.86
C LYS A 115 0.43 -8.86 11.97
N ASN A 116 1.12 -7.96 11.27
CA ASN A 116 2.23 -8.28 10.36
C ASN A 116 1.83 -9.10 9.13
N GLU A 117 0.55 -9.09 8.76
CA GLU A 117 0.04 -9.71 7.54
C GLU A 117 -0.67 -8.65 6.69
N CYS A 118 -0.44 -8.72 5.37
CA CYS A 118 -1.03 -7.83 4.39
C CYS A 118 -2.26 -8.47 3.74
N PHE A 119 -3.32 -7.68 3.65
CA PHE A 119 -4.58 -8.07 3.04
C PHE A 119 -5.00 -7.04 2.00
N ILE A 120 -5.76 -7.48 1.02
CA ILE A 120 -6.32 -6.63 -0.02
C ILE A 120 -7.84 -6.56 0.15
N LEU A 121 -8.35 -5.34 0.16
CA LEU A 121 -9.77 -5.01 0.10
C LEU A 121 -10.06 -4.51 -1.33
N PRO A 122 -10.59 -5.36 -2.23
CA PRO A 122 -10.80 -4.98 -3.61
C PRO A 122 -11.92 -3.96 -3.76
N ARG A 123 -11.84 -3.08 -4.75
CA ARG A 123 -12.91 -2.13 -5.04
C ARG A 123 -14.13 -2.79 -5.69
N HIS A 124 -13.88 -3.80 -6.52
CA HIS A 124 -14.89 -4.40 -7.41
C HIS A 124 -15.31 -5.82 -6.98
N SER A 125 -14.96 -6.23 -5.77
CA SER A 125 -15.31 -7.53 -5.20
C SER A 125 -15.51 -7.42 -3.69
N GLU A 126 -16.47 -8.17 -3.14
CA GLU A 126 -16.71 -8.25 -1.69
C GLU A 126 -15.79 -9.25 -0.99
N MET A 127 -14.95 -9.98 -1.73
CA MET A 127 -13.98 -10.92 -1.17
C MET A 127 -12.75 -10.19 -0.62
N ILE A 128 -12.21 -10.65 0.51
CA ILE A 128 -10.95 -10.19 1.09
C ILE A 128 -9.87 -11.22 0.77
N TYR A 129 -8.69 -10.76 0.36
CA TYR A 129 -7.56 -11.63 0.03
C TYR A 129 -6.40 -11.42 0.98
N LYS A 130 -5.80 -12.50 1.46
CA LYS A 130 -4.49 -12.47 2.11
C LYS A 130 -3.41 -12.45 1.03
N ALA A 131 -2.61 -11.39 0.97
CA ALA A 131 -1.62 -11.20 -0.08
C ALA A 131 -0.22 -11.69 0.31
N GLY A 132 0.17 -11.54 1.58
CA GLY A 132 1.48 -11.95 2.06
C GLY A 132 1.79 -11.46 3.47
N ASN A 133 2.99 -11.76 3.94
CA ASN A 133 3.53 -11.32 5.23
C ASN A 133 4.57 -10.21 5.08
N THR A 134 5.02 -9.93 3.85
CA THR A 134 5.93 -8.82 3.54
C THR A 134 5.38 -7.94 2.44
N LEU A 135 5.93 -6.73 2.32
CA LEU A 135 5.56 -5.83 1.22
C LEU A 135 5.89 -6.44 -0.15
N GLU A 136 7.04 -7.12 -0.31
CA GLU A 136 7.42 -7.74 -1.58
C GLU A 136 6.43 -8.84 -1.99
N GLU A 137 6.03 -9.72 -1.06
CA GLU A 137 5.00 -10.74 -1.34
C GLU A 137 3.69 -10.11 -1.76
N THR A 138 3.29 -9.03 -1.10
CA THR A 138 2.06 -8.29 -1.38
C THR A 138 2.07 -7.66 -2.78
N ILE A 139 3.15 -6.99 -3.15
CA ILE A 139 3.33 -6.41 -4.48
C ILE A 139 3.33 -7.51 -5.55
N ASN A 140 4.02 -8.62 -5.31
CA ASN A 140 4.03 -9.74 -6.24
C ASN A 140 2.64 -10.37 -6.40
N TRP A 141 1.86 -10.48 -5.32
CA TRP A 141 0.48 -10.95 -5.40
C TRP A 141 -0.37 -10.02 -6.26
N LEU A 142 -0.29 -8.70 -6.03
CA LEU A 142 -1.02 -7.69 -6.79
C LEU A 142 -0.67 -7.72 -8.29
N CYS A 143 0.62 -7.81 -8.63
CA CYS A 143 1.07 -7.75 -10.02
C CYS A 143 0.99 -9.08 -10.77
N SER A 144 0.94 -10.23 -10.09
CA SER A 144 1.16 -11.53 -10.72
C SER A 144 0.14 -12.62 -10.39
N SER A 145 -0.78 -12.41 -9.46
CA SER A 145 -1.82 -13.40 -9.13
C SER A 145 -2.83 -13.62 -10.26
N GLY A 146 -3.09 -12.60 -11.08
CA GLY A 146 -4.16 -12.63 -12.09
C GLY A 146 -5.58 -12.56 -11.50
N ILE A 147 -5.73 -12.29 -10.19
CA ILE A 147 -7.01 -12.33 -9.49
C ILE A 147 -7.79 -11.01 -9.64
N LEU A 148 -7.13 -9.88 -9.36
CA LEU A 148 -7.78 -8.55 -9.42
C LEU A 148 -7.62 -7.87 -10.79
N THR A 149 -6.49 -8.13 -11.46
CA THR A 149 -6.18 -7.62 -12.80
C THR A 149 -5.34 -8.65 -13.56
N GLU A 150 -5.18 -8.46 -14.87
CA GLU A 150 -4.29 -9.28 -15.69
C GLU A 150 -2.85 -9.17 -15.16
N ALA A 151 -2.14 -10.31 -15.08
CA ALA A 151 -0.77 -10.32 -14.59
C ALA A 151 0.16 -9.52 -15.51
N PHE A 152 1.00 -8.67 -14.92
CA PHE A 152 1.97 -7.88 -15.67
C PHE A 152 3.36 -7.92 -15.02
N SER A 153 4.37 -7.96 -15.88
CA SER A 153 5.77 -8.05 -15.49
C SER A 153 6.44 -6.68 -15.31
N GLU A 154 5.75 -5.59 -15.64
CA GLU A 154 6.30 -4.25 -15.51
C GLU A 154 6.55 -3.90 -14.04
N ARG A 155 7.71 -3.29 -13.81
CA ARG A 155 8.24 -2.93 -12.50
C ARG A 155 8.84 -1.52 -12.56
N GLU A 156 8.24 -0.64 -13.35
CA GLU A 156 8.65 0.76 -13.40
C GLU A 156 8.08 1.51 -12.18
N PHE A 157 8.89 2.37 -11.58
CA PHE A 157 8.52 3.21 -10.45
C PHE A 157 8.50 4.67 -10.89
N GLU A 158 7.34 5.30 -10.79
CA GLU A 158 7.14 6.71 -11.11
C GLU A 158 6.96 7.51 -9.82
N PRO A 159 7.93 8.36 -9.42
CA PRO A 159 7.79 9.14 -8.20
C PRO A 159 6.76 10.25 -8.35
N PHE A 160 6.11 10.62 -7.24
CA PHE A 160 5.25 11.82 -7.19
C PHE A 160 5.40 12.53 -5.85
N ASP A 161 5.15 13.84 -5.87
CA ASP A 161 5.14 14.65 -4.65
C ASP A 161 3.91 14.26 -3.81
N PRO A 162 4.09 13.76 -2.58
CA PRO A 162 2.95 13.35 -1.74
C PRO A 162 1.98 14.51 -1.45
N THR A 163 2.39 15.77 -1.60
CA THR A 163 1.51 16.94 -1.49
C THR A 163 0.53 17.07 -2.67
N ASP A 164 0.77 16.41 -3.81
CA ASP A 164 -0.18 16.36 -4.93
C ASP A 164 -1.41 15.48 -4.64
N LEU A 165 -1.41 14.74 -3.51
CA LEU A 165 -2.52 13.89 -3.08
C LEU A 165 -3.52 14.62 -2.15
N SER A 166 -3.23 15.85 -1.71
CA SER A 166 -4.08 16.65 -0.80
C SER A 166 -5.06 17.57 -1.51
#